data_AF-A0A453NEC8-F1
#
_entry.id   AF-A0A453NEC8-F1
#
_cell.length_a   1.000
_cell.length_b   1.000
_cell.length_c   1.000
_cell.angle_alpha   90.00
_cell.angle_beta   90.00
_cell.angle_gamma   90.00
#
_symmetry.space_group_name_H-M   'P 1'
#
loop_
_entity.id
_entity.type
_entity.pdbx_description
1 polymer ?
#
loop_
_entity_poly.entity_id
_entity_poly.type
_entity_poly.pdbx_seq_one_letter_code
_entity_poly.pdbx_strand_id
1 'polypeptide(L)'
;SVLLFGIWAGLMYYVLQLAPNQTPQYRDTYFLQKLLNLKVDDGFRMNNVLVSLWYIMGIWPLVYSMLLLPTGRSSKSKIPVWPFLVLSCIGGAYALIPYFVLWKPPPPAIDEDEIGQWPLKFLESKLTAGV
;
A
#
# COMPACT_ATOMS: atom_id res chain seq x y z
N SER A 1 0.86 -12.71 -10.93
CA SER A 1 1.37 -12.48 -9.56
C SER A 1 2.88 -12.58 -9.41
N VAL A 2 3.56 -13.65 -9.87
CA VAL A 2 5.01 -13.84 -9.61
C VAL A 2 5.90 -12.71 -10.16
N LEU A 3 5.60 -12.21 -11.36
CA LEU A 3 6.38 -11.11 -11.97
C LEU A 3 6.32 -9.80 -11.15
N LEU A 4 5.13 -9.46 -10.64
CA LEU A 4 4.95 -8.30 -9.75
C LEU A 4 5.72 -8.46 -8.44
N PHE A 5 5.75 -9.67 -7.89
CA PHE A 5 6.57 -9.96 -6.71
C PHE A 5 8.06 -9.78 -6.99
N GLY A 6 8.53 -10.28 -8.14
CA GLY A 6 9.92 -10.12 -8.57
C GLY A 6 10.33 -8.65 -8.76
N ILE A 7 9.45 -7.83 -9.35
CA ILE A 7 9.68 -6.39 -9.48
C ILE A 7 9.75 -5.72 -8.10
N TRP A 8 8.78 -6.01 -7.22
CA TRP A 8 8.77 -5.45 -5.87
C TRP A 8 10.05 -5.84 -5.09
N ALA A 9 10.43 -7.12 -5.14
CA ALA A 9 11.64 -7.60 -4.47
C ALA A 9 12.91 -6.96 -5.04
N GLY A 10 12.99 -6.80 -6.37
CA GLY A 10 14.10 -6.09 -7.03
C GLY A 10 14.20 -4.63 -6.62
N LEU A 11 13.06 -3.92 -6.52
CA LEU A 11 13.02 -2.54 -6.04
C LEU A 11 13.44 -2.44 -4.57
N MET A 12 12.97 -3.33 -3.71
CA MET A 12 13.40 -3.37 -2.30
C MET A 12 14.90 -3.65 -2.17
N TYR A 13 15.43 -4.59 -2.95
CA TYR A 13 16.87 -4.87 -2.99
C TYR A 13 17.67 -3.64 -3.44
N TYR A 14 17.19 -2.95 -4.48
CA TYR A 14 17.82 -1.72 -4.95
C TYR A 14 17.86 -0.65 -3.85
N VAL A 15 16.71 -0.38 -3.19
CA VAL A 15 16.60 0.64 -2.15
C VAL A 15 17.52 0.35 -0.96
N LEU A 16 17.66 -0.92 -0.57
CA LEU A 16 18.44 -1.30 0.62
C LEU A 16 19.95 -1.37 0.34
N GLN A 17 20.39 -1.82 -0.84
CA GLN A 17 21.79 -2.16 -1.11
C GLN A 17 22.48 -1.27 -2.15
N LEU A 18 21.75 -0.82 -3.18
CA LEU A 18 22.32 -0.17 -4.36
C LEU A 18 22.03 1.33 -4.42
N ALA A 19 21.06 1.81 -3.64
CA ALA A 19 20.67 3.21 -3.64
C ALA A 19 21.88 4.09 -3.27
N PRO A 20 22.28 5.04 -4.13
CA PRO A 20 23.41 5.90 -3.86
C PRO A 20 23.09 6.80 -2.67
N ASN A 21 24.02 6.89 -1.72
CA ASN A 21 23.88 7.77 -0.57
C ASN A 21 24.13 9.23 -0.99
N GLN A 22 23.07 9.91 -1.46
CA GLN A 22 23.12 11.27 -2.02
C GLN A 22 23.27 12.37 -0.94
N THR A 23 23.10 12.02 0.34
CA THR A 23 23.13 12.94 1.48
C THR A 23 24.17 12.49 2.51
N PRO A 24 24.78 13.40 3.28
CA PRO A 24 25.59 12.99 4.42
C PRO A 24 24.73 12.10 5.31
N GLN A 25 25.15 10.88 5.65
CA GLN A 25 24.37 9.91 6.44
C GLN A 25 23.78 10.52 7.74
N TYR A 26 24.48 11.50 8.29
CA TYR A 26 24.05 12.27 9.45
C TYR A 26 22.80 13.13 9.21
N ARG A 27 22.57 13.64 7.99
CA ARG A 27 21.45 14.50 7.65
C ARG A 27 20.12 13.73 7.60
N ASP A 28 20.12 12.54 7.00
CA ASP A 28 18.89 11.75 6.84
C ASP A 28 18.43 11.17 8.18
N THR A 29 19.38 10.67 8.97
CA THR A 29 19.13 10.23 10.35
C THR A 29 18.65 11.38 11.23
N TYR A 30 19.22 12.58 11.05
CA TYR A 30 18.75 13.79 11.71
C TYR A 30 17.29 14.14 11.36
N PHE A 31 16.93 14.14 10.08
CA PHE A 31 15.55 14.43 9.66
C PHE A 31 14.56 13.38 10.14
N LEU A 32 14.93 12.10 10.09
CA LEU A 32 14.09 11.03 10.64
C LEU A 32 13.88 11.18 12.15
N GLN A 33 14.94 11.47 12.91
CA GLN A 33 14.82 11.73 14.34
C GLN A 33 13.92 12.94 14.62
N LYS A 34 13.98 13.99 13.79
CA LYS A 34 13.12 15.16 13.93
C LYS A 34 11.67 14.86 13.55
N LEU A 35 11.41 14.10 12.49
CA LEU A 35 10.08 13.65 12.09
C LEU A 35 9.41 12.73 13.10
N LEU A 36 10.21 11.89 13.77
CA LEU A 36 9.76 11.00 14.85
C LEU A 36 9.69 11.70 16.21
N ASN A 37 9.94 13.01 16.27
CA ASN A 37 10.02 13.80 17.51
C ASN A 37 11.01 13.23 18.55
N LEU A 38 12.03 12.50 18.10
CA LEU A 38 13.08 11.92 18.95
C LEU A 38 14.18 12.94 19.30
N LYS A 39 14.29 14.03 18.54
CA LYS A 39 15.28 15.08 18.76
C LYS A 39 14.63 16.34 19.35
N VAL A 40 15.22 16.83 20.43
CA VAL A 40 14.84 18.10 21.09
C VAL A 40 15.02 19.27 20.14
N ASP A 41 14.15 20.28 20.27
CA ASP A 41 14.12 21.41 19.35
C ASP A 41 15.42 22.22 19.41
N ASP A 42 16.18 22.16 18.32
CA ASP A 42 17.51 22.74 18.13
C ASP A 42 17.47 24.06 17.32
N GLY A 43 16.27 24.64 17.18
CA GLY A 43 16.03 25.88 16.44
C GLY A 43 15.93 25.70 14.92
N PHE A 44 16.23 24.52 14.37
CA PHE A 44 16.07 24.24 12.95
C PHE A 44 14.59 23.96 12.61
N ARG A 45 13.97 24.78 11.76
CA ARG A 45 12.59 24.54 11.32
C ARG A 45 12.56 23.74 10.03
N MET A 46 12.02 22.53 10.10
CA MET A 46 11.86 21.66 8.93
C MET A 46 10.72 22.17 8.04
N ASN A 47 10.77 21.85 6.74
CA ASN A 47 9.74 22.25 5.81
C ASN A 47 8.37 21.69 6.23
N ASN A 48 7.40 22.56 6.44
CA ASN A 48 6.04 22.21 6.86
C ASN A 48 5.36 21.23 5.88
N VAL A 49 5.63 21.34 4.57
CA VAL A 49 5.05 20.43 3.57
C VAL A 49 5.55 19.00 3.78
N LEU A 50 6.84 18.84 4.10
CA LEU A 50 7.46 17.54 4.35
C LEU A 50 6.90 16.94 5.64
N VAL A 51 6.76 17.74 6.70
CA VAL A 51 6.15 17.33 7.97
C VAL A 51 4.70 16.88 7.77
N SER A 52 3.90 17.67 7.04
CA SER A 52 2.51 17.32 6.74
C SER A 52 2.40 16.04 5.90
N LEU A 53 3.28 15.87 4.91
CA LEU A 53 3.32 14.66 4.09
C LEU A 53 3.67 13.43 4.93
N TRP A 54 4.65 13.55 5.82
CA TRP A 54 5.01 12.46 6.74
C TRP A 54 3.83 12.04 7.63
N TYR A 55 3.11 13.00 8.20
CA TYR A 55 1.96 12.68 9.06
C TYR A 55 0.77 12.09 8.30
N ILE A 56 0.45 12.59 7.09
CA ILE A 56 -0.63 12.00 6.30
C ILE A 56 -0.28 10.60 5.81
N MET A 57 1.01 10.30 5.55
CA MET A 57 1.48 8.94 5.22
C MET A 57 1.11 7.91 6.30
N GLY A 58 1.10 8.30 7.58
CA GLY A 58 0.69 7.43 8.70
C GLY A 58 -0.81 7.11 8.76
N ILE A 59 -1.66 7.91 8.09
CA ILE A 59 -3.12 7.70 8.07
C ILE A 59 -3.51 6.64 7.02
N TRP A 60 -2.76 6.53 5.92
CA TRP A 60 -3.06 5.58 4.84
C TRP A 60 -3.18 4.11 5.28
N PRO A 61 -2.30 3.57 6.15
CA PRO A 61 -2.47 2.25 6.74
C PRO A 61 -3.85 2.02 7.37
N LEU A 62 -4.41 3.04 8.04
CA LEU A 62 -5.75 2.94 8.66
C LEU A 62 -6.84 2.88 7.60
N VAL A 63 -6.74 3.67 6.54
CA VAL A 63 -7.68 3.61 5.41
C VAL A 63 -7.65 2.23 4.75
N TYR A 64 -6.44 1.70 4.48
CA TYR A 64 -6.30 0.36 3.94
C TYR A 64 -6.81 -0.72 4.91
N SER A 65 -6.67 -0.53 6.22
CA SER A 65 -7.20 -1.49 7.21
C SER A 65 -8.71 -1.70 7.07
N MET A 66 -9.47 -0.64 6.85
CA MET A 66 -10.94 -0.69 6.70
C MET A 66 -11.37 -1.48 5.46
N LEU A 67 -10.56 -1.46 4.40
CA LEU A 67 -10.81 -2.20 3.16
C LEU A 67 -10.32 -3.66 3.24
N LEU A 68 -9.16 -3.89 3.87
CA LEU A 68 -8.52 -5.20 3.88
C LEU A 68 -9.03 -6.13 4.98
N LEU A 69 -9.44 -5.61 6.14
CA LEU A 69 -9.93 -6.45 7.23
C LEU A 69 -11.25 -7.18 6.91
N PRO A 70 -12.27 -6.53 6.30
CA PRO A 70 -13.50 -7.23 5.91
C PRO A 70 -13.24 -8.23 4.77
N THR A 71 -12.47 -7.81 3.76
CA THR A 71 -12.27 -8.61 2.54
C THR A 71 -11.24 -9.74 2.72
N GLY A 72 -10.27 -9.56 3.64
CA GLY A 72 -9.27 -10.56 4.01
C GLY A 72 -9.83 -11.72 4.83
N ARG A 73 -11.04 -11.59 5.41
CA ARG A 73 -11.77 -12.68 6.07
C ARG A 73 -12.52 -13.58 5.09
N SER A 74 -12.39 -13.36 3.78
CA SER A 74 -13.07 -14.15 2.77
C SER A 74 -12.57 -15.61 2.71
N SER A 75 -13.52 -16.54 2.63
CA SER A 75 -13.37 -18.00 2.62
C SER A 75 -12.31 -18.56 1.66
N LYS A 76 -11.95 -17.83 0.59
CA LYS A 76 -10.96 -18.29 -0.42
C LYS A 76 -9.50 -17.90 -0.12
N SER A 77 -9.22 -16.97 0.80
CA SER A 77 -7.84 -16.53 1.10
C SER A 77 -7.43 -16.93 2.50
N LYS A 78 -6.46 -17.85 2.61
CA LYS A 78 -5.92 -18.35 3.90
C LYS A 78 -4.79 -17.47 4.48
N ILE A 79 -4.44 -16.37 3.83
CA ILE A 79 -3.27 -15.56 4.22
C ILE A 79 -3.72 -14.49 5.23
N PRO A 80 -3.18 -14.46 6.46
CA PRO A 80 -3.56 -13.46 7.44
C PRO A 80 -3.11 -12.05 7.01
N VAL A 81 -4.04 -11.10 6.95
CA VAL A 81 -3.78 -9.66 6.66
C VAL A 81 -3.00 -8.97 7.77
N TRP A 82 -3.25 -9.35 9.02
CA TRP A 82 -2.82 -8.59 10.19
C TRP A 82 -1.30 -8.33 10.27
N PRO A 83 -0.37 -9.24 9.87
CA PRO A 83 1.05 -8.97 9.95
C PRO A 83 1.45 -7.86 8.97
N PHE A 84 0.90 -7.88 7.76
CA PHE A 84 1.18 -6.87 6.73
C PHE A 84 0.59 -5.52 7.10
N LEU A 85 -0.54 -5.51 7.81
CA LEU A 85 -1.21 -4.31 8.27
C LEU A 85 -0.48 -3.66 9.45
N VAL A 86 0.06 -4.44 10.39
CA VAL A 86 0.94 -3.91 11.45
C VAL A 86 2.24 -3.39 10.85
N LEU A 87 2.82 -4.11 9.90
CA LEU A 87 4.04 -3.67 9.21
C LEU A 87 3.82 -2.40 8.38
N SER A 88 2.60 -2.15 7.87
CA SER A 88 2.31 -0.94 7.10
C SER A 88 2.27 0.33 7.95
N CYS A 89 2.10 0.23 9.27
CA CYS A 89 2.27 1.38 10.16
C CYS A 89 3.71 1.93 10.16
N ILE A 90 4.70 1.09 9.80
CA ILE A 90 6.11 1.47 9.75
C ILE A 90 6.56 1.64 8.28
N GLY A 91 6.29 0.64 7.45
CA GLY A 91 6.72 0.58 6.06
C GLY A 91 5.73 1.16 5.05
N GLY A 92 4.59 1.69 5.49
CA GLY A 92 3.54 2.22 4.62
C GLY A 92 3.00 1.20 3.62
N ALA A 93 2.65 1.68 2.42
CA ALA A 93 2.13 0.84 1.34
C ALA A 93 3.11 -0.26 0.89
N TYR A 94 4.42 -0.06 1.04
CA TYR A 94 5.43 -1.04 0.62
C TYR A 94 5.29 -2.38 1.35
N ALA A 95 4.83 -2.37 2.60
CA ALA A 95 4.55 -3.57 3.37
C ALA A 95 3.27 -4.30 2.92
N LEU A 96 2.33 -3.59 2.29
CA LEU A 96 1.06 -4.16 1.81
C LEU A 96 1.18 -4.77 0.40
N ILE A 97 2.14 -4.33 -0.42
CA ILE A 97 2.32 -4.83 -1.79
C ILE A 97 2.50 -6.37 -1.84
N PRO A 98 3.34 -7.01 -1.01
CA PRO A 98 3.45 -8.47 -0.98
C PRO A 98 2.12 -9.15 -0.69
N TYR A 99 1.33 -8.59 0.23
CA TYR A 99 -0.01 -9.10 0.53
C TYR A 99 -0.90 -9.03 -0.70
N PHE A 100 -0.94 -7.89 -1.41
CA PHE A 100 -1.74 -7.75 -2.63
C PHE A 100 -1.36 -8.71 -3.75
N VAL A 101 -0.07 -9.06 -3.87
CA VAL A 101 0.38 -9.99 -4.90
C VAL A 101 -0.07 -11.43 -4.61
N LEU A 102 -0.12 -11.81 -3.33
CA LEU A 102 -0.54 -13.13 -2.88
C LEU A 102 -2.06 -13.25 -2.67
N TRP A 103 -2.72 -12.12 -2.43
CA TRP A 103 -4.14 -12.04 -2.17
C TRP A 103 -4.94 -12.34 -3.44
N LYS A 104 -5.98 -13.16 -3.27
CA LYS A 104 -6.98 -13.44 -4.31
C LYS A 104 -8.29 -12.84 -3.84
N PRO A 105 -8.87 -11.87 -4.59
CA PRO A 105 -10.12 -11.26 -4.17
C PRO A 105 -11.24 -12.31 -4.16
N PRO A 106 -12.18 -12.25 -3.20
CA PRO A 106 -13.42 -13.00 -3.33
C PRO A 106 -14.07 -12.70 -4.66
N PRO A 107 -14.66 -13.69 -5.36
CA PRO A 107 -15.58 -13.37 -6.43
C PRO A 107 -16.68 -12.46 -5.86
N PRO A 108 -17.04 -11.38 -6.57
CA PRO A 108 -18.15 -10.53 -6.14
C PRO A 108 -19.40 -11.40 -5.97
N ALA A 109 -20.17 -11.14 -4.91
CA ALA A 109 -21.48 -11.75 -4.74
C ALA A 109 -22.42 -11.06 -5.72
N ILE A 110 -22.38 -11.48 -6.99
CA ILE A 110 -23.34 -11.08 -8.00
C ILE A 110 -24.36 -12.21 -8.07
N ASP A 111 -25.60 -11.92 -7.71
CA ASP A 111 -26.72 -12.79 -8.08
C ASP A 111 -26.86 -12.76 -9.61
N GLU A 112 -27.08 -13.92 -10.23
CA GLU A 112 -27.14 -14.05 -11.70
C GLU A 112 -28.24 -13.16 -12.32
N ASP A 113 -29.24 -12.81 -11.52
CA ASP A 113 -30.33 -11.89 -11.79
C ASP A 113 -29.94 -10.40 -11.80
N GLU A 114 -28.87 -9.98 -11.11
CA GLU A 114 -28.35 -8.61 -11.16
C GLU A 114 -27.51 -8.33 -12.43
N ILE A 115 -26.84 -9.36 -12.97
CA ILE A 115 -26.08 -9.29 -14.24
C ILE A 115 -27.00 -8.98 -15.42
N GLY A 116 -28.28 -9.36 -15.32
CA GLY A 116 -29.31 -9.10 -16.31
C GLY A 116 -29.79 -7.64 -16.40
N GLN A 117 -29.41 -6.78 -15.44
CA GLN A 117 -29.91 -5.41 -15.34
C GLN A 117 -29.17 -4.45 -16.28
N TRP A 118 -29.92 -3.54 -16.89
CA TRP A 118 -29.35 -2.40 -17.60
C TRP A 118 -28.78 -1.43 -16.55
N PRO A 119 -27.53 -0.92 -16.64
CA PRO A 119 -26.68 -0.80 -17.85
C PRO A 119 -25.57 -1.87 -17.97
N LEU A 120 -25.44 -2.81 -17.03
CA LEU A 120 -24.37 -3.82 -17.04
C LEU A 120 -24.42 -4.68 -18.31
N LYS A 121 -25.61 -5.08 -18.76
CA LYS A 121 -25.81 -5.76 -20.05
C LYS A 121 -25.31 -4.97 -21.27
N PHE A 122 -25.38 -3.65 -21.24
CA PHE A 122 -24.87 -2.80 -22.33
C PHE A 122 -23.35 -2.76 -22.30
N LEU A 123 -22.75 -2.63 -21.12
CA LEU A 123 -21.30 -2.62 -20.93
C LEU A 123 -20.66 -3.99 -21.22
N GLU A 124 -21.36 -5.08 -20.96
CA GLU A 124 -20.93 -6.45 -21.32
C GLU A 124 -21.25 -6.83 -22.77
N SER A 125 -21.95 -5.97 -23.52
CA SER A 125 -22.29 -6.27 -24.91
C SER A 125 -21.02 -6.40 -25.75
N LYS A 126 -21.05 -7.29 -26.75
CA LYS A 126 -19.91 -7.55 -27.65
C LYS A 126 -19.40 -6.28 -28.35
N LEU A 127 -20.27 -5.27 -28.51
CA LEU A 127 -19.93 -3.95 -29.03
C LEU A 127 -18.95 -3.17 -28.13
N THR A 128 -19.10 -3.27 -26.80
CA THR A 128 -18.22 -2.60 -25.83
C THR A 128 -17.00 -3.47 -25.50
N ALA A 129 -17.13 -4.80 -25.57
CA ALA A 129 -16.05 -5.75 -25.31
C ALA A 129 -15.00 -5.83 -26.45
N GLY A 130 -15.24 -5.20 -27.60
CA GLY A 130 -14.23 -5.05 -28.66
C GLY A 130 -13.76 -6.35 -29.28
N VAL A 131 -14.69 -7.27 -29.58
CA VAL A 131 -14.49 -8.41 -30.51
C VAL A 131 -15.52 -8.36 -31.61
#